data_AF-A0A268NW71-F1
#
_entry.id   AF-A0A268NW71-F1
#
_cell.length_a   1.000
_cell.length_b   1.000
_cell.length_c   1.000
_cell.angle_alpha   90.00
_cell.angle_beta   90.00
_cell.angle_gamma   90.00
#
_symmetry.space_group_name_H-M   'P 1'
#
loop_
_entity.id
_entity.type
_entity.pdbx_description
1 polymer ?
#
loop_
_entity_poly.entity_id
_entity_poly.type
_entity_poly.pdbx_seq_one_letter_code
_entity_poly.pdbx_strand_id
1 'polypeptide(L)'
;MTVKEKTFNKERDIVTLGINMVLGIGLVFLNPLLLMFHWNWFVVPILGLVELTYVTAFGLMIVVWFLTKFPRQKIRDEPIENLKLIISRYVVLTLLLIMALIIRGMM
;
A
#
# COMPACT_ATOMS: atom_id res chain seq x y z
N MET A 1 -1.42 42.19 15.20
CA MET A 1 -0.62 40.98 15.45
C MET A 1 0.72 41.38 16.06
N THR A 2 0.92 41.05 17.33
CA THR A 2 2.16 41.37 18.05
C THR A 2 3.23 40.31 17.73
N VAL A 3 4.52 40.68 17.81
CA VAL A 3 5.65 39.77 17.52
C VAL A 3 5.57 38.46 18.31
N LYS A 4 5.04 38.53 19.54
CA LYS A 4 4.83 37.41 20.46
C LYS A 4 3.77 36.40 19.98
N GLU A 5 2.77 36.87 19.23
CA GLU A 5 1.69 36.05 18.67
C GLU A 5 2.16 35.22 17.48
N LYS A 6 3.07 35.78 16.65
CA LYS A 6 3.68 35.05 15.52
C LYS A 6 4.62 33.95 15.97
N THR A 7 5.40 34.17 17.03
CA THR A 7 6.31 33.13 17.57
C THR A 7 5.55 31.98 18.22
N PHE A 8 4.46 32.28 18.93
CA PHE A 8 3.62 31.27 19.58
C PHE A 8 2.88 30.38 18.57
N ASN A 9 2.38 30.93 17.45
CA ASN A 9 1.79 30.10 16.39
C ASN A 9 2.84 29.23 15.69
N LYS A 10 4.05 29.76 15.44
CA LYS A 10 5.12 28.98 14.81
C LYS A 10 5.56 27.77 15.62
N GLU A 11 5.60 27.88 16.96
CA GLU A 11 5.90 26.72 17.83
C GLU A 11 4.80 25.66 17.78
N ARG A 12 3.53 26.06 17.80
CA ARG A 12 2.41 25.12 17.66
C ARG A 12 2.45 24.39 16.32
N ASP A 13 2.75 25.10 15.24
CA ASP A 13 2.85 24.50 13.90
C ASP A 13 3.96 23.44 13.82
N ILE A 14 5.12 23.70 14.45
CA ILE A 14 6.24 22.74 14.49
C ILE A 14 5.86 21.50 15.30
N VAL A 15 5.21 21.67 16.45
CA VAL A 15 4.76 20.56 17.29
C VAL A 15 3.70 19.72 16.58
N THR A 16 2.71 20.36 15.96
CA THR A 16 1.66 19.67 15.20
C THR A 16 2.24 18.91 14.00
N LEU A 17 3.20 19.51 13.28
CA LEU A 17 3.90 18.86 12.19
C LEU A 17 4.70 17.64 12.67
N GLY A 18 5.38 17.75 13.81
CA GLY A 18 6.08 16.63 14.45
C GLY A 18 5.14 15.47 14.81
N ILE A 19 4.01 15.76 15.45
CA ILE A 19 3.01 14.75 15.80
C ILE A 19 2.47 14.05 14.54
N ASN A 20 2.14 14.83 13.50
CA ASN A 20 1.63 14.28 12.25
C ASN A 20 2.66 13.39 11.53
N MET A 21 3.95 13.72 11.60
CA MET A 21 5.01 12.87 11.06
C MET A 21 5.11 11.54 11.81
N VAL A 22 5.10 11.57 13.14
CA VAL A 22 5.17 10.34 13.96
C VAL A 22 3.95 9.45 13.70
N LEU A 23 2.76 10.04 13.66
CA LEU A 23 1.53 9.31 13.34
C LEU A 23 1.57 8.74 11.91
N GLY A 24 2.03 9.52 10.93
CA GLY A 24 2.16 9.07 9.55
C GLY A 24 3.11 7.89 9.40
N ILE A 25 4.29 7.97 10.01
CA ILE A 25 5.27 6.87 10.02
C ILE A 25 4.69 5.64 10.73
N GLY A 26 4.08 5.83 11.90
CA GLY A 26 3.44 4.75 12.66
C GLY A 26 2.39 4.01 11.83
N LEU A 27 1.53 4.74 11.12
CA LEU A 27 0.50 4.16 10.26
C LEU A 27 1.07 3.38 9.07
N VAL A 28 2.19 3.82 8.49
CA VAL A 28 2.85 3.10 7.39
C VAL A 28 3.33 1.71 7.83
N PHE A 29 3.80 1.56 9.06
CA PHE A 29 4.25 0.26 9.58
C PHE A 29 3.11 -0.57 10.19
N LEU A 30 2.08 0.08 10.74
CA LEU A 30 0.94 -0.57 11.36
C LEU A 30 -0.04 -1.16 10.32
N ASN A 31 -0.27 -0.47 9.20
CA ASN A 31 -1.17 -0.93 8.14
C ASN A 31 -0.84 -2.33 7.58
N PRO A 32 0.43 -2.64 7.22
CA PRO A 32 0.84 -3.99 6.81
C PRO A 32 0.58 -5.05 7.87
N LEU A 33 0.75 -4.70 9.15
CA LEU A 33 0.53 -5.60 10.27
C LEU A 33 -0.96 -5.92 10.44
N LEU A 34 -1.82 -4.91 10.32
CA LEU A 34 -3.27 -5.08 10.32
C LEU A 34 -3.72 -5.94 9.13
N LEU A 35 -3.18 -5.69 7.94
CA LEU A 35 -3.47 -6.48 6.74
C LEU A 35 -3.09 -7.95 6.92
N MET A 36 -1.88 -8.20 7.42
CA MET A 36 -1.40 -9.54 7.75
C MET A 36 -2.34 -10.25 8.73
N PHE A 37 -2.72 -9.57 9.82
CA PHE A 37 -3.58 -10.15 10.84
C PHE A 37 -4.98 -10.47 10.32
N HIS A 38 -5.61 -9.53 9.60
CA HIS A 38 -6.94 -9.75 9.02
C HIS A 38 -6.92 -10.83 7.94
N TRP A 39 -5.87 -10.87 7.12
CA TRP A 39 -5.72 -11.91 6.11
C TRP A 39 -5.57 -13.29 6.75
N ASN A 40 -4.67 -13.44 7.72
CA ASN A 40 -4.44 -14.73 8.36
C ASN A 40 -5.63 -15.19 9.19
N TRP A 41 -6.42 -14.26 9.74
CA TRP A 41 -7.58 -14.61 10.55
C TRP A 41 -8.84 -14.90 9.73
N PHE A 42 -9.08 -14.17 8.65
CA PHE A 42 -10.31 -14.34 7.85
C PHE A 42 -10.05 -15.07 6.54
N VAL A 43 -9.03 -14.66 5.79
CA VAL A 43 -8.82 -15.12 4.41
C VAL A 43 -8.24 -16.53 4.38
N VAL A 44 -7.27 -16.82 5.23
CA VAL A 44 -6.62 -18.14 5.30
C VAL A 44 -7.61 -19.27 5.67
N PRO A 45 -8.37 -19.19 6.78
CA PRO A 45 -9.27 -20.29 7.16
C PRO A 45 -10.51 -20.41 6.27
N ILE A 46 -11.01 -19.30 5.71
CA ILE A 46 -12.23 -19.31 4.88
C ILE A 46 -11.92 -19.76 3.44
N LEU A 47 -10.80 -19.31 2.86
CA LEU A 47 -10.48 -19.53 1.45
C LEU A 47 -9.31 -20.53 1.23
N GLY A 48 -8.69 -21.03 2.30
CA GLY A 48 -7.53 -21.94 2.21
C GLY A 48 -6.30 -21.30 1.57
N LEU A 49 -6.22 -19.97 1.59
CA LEU A 49 -5.13 -19.20 0.99
C LEU A 49 -3.87 -19.20 1.86
N VAL A 50 -2.75 -18.76 1.29
CA VAL A 50 -1.46 -18.73 1.98
C VAL A 50 -1.45 -17.66 3.06
N GLU A 51 -0.83 -17.98 4.20
CA GLU A 51 -0.57 -17.01 5.26
C GLU A 51 0.35 -15.90 4.76
N LEU A 52 -0.03 -14.67 5.05
CA LEU A 52 0.83 -13.52 4.83
C LEU A 52 1.84 -13.42 5.97
N THR A 53 3.10 -13.26 5.59
CA THR A 53 4.16 -12.74 6.45
C THR A 53 4.15 -11.21 6.42
N TYR A 54 4.81 -10.57 7.39
CA TYR A 54 4.89 -9.11 7.42
C TYR A 54 5.43 -8.51 6.11
N VAL A 55 6.49 -9.11 5.57
CA VAL A 55 7.13 -8.67 4.33
C VAL A 55 6.19 -8.80 3.13
N THR A 56 5.45 -9.91 3.04
CA THR A 56 4.48 -10.12 1.93
C THR A 56 3.27 -9.21 2.05
N ALA A 57 2.76 -8.95 3.25
CA ALA A 57 1.71 -7.97 3.49
C ALA A 57 2.17 -6.55 3.12
N PHE A 58 3.42 -6.18 3.46
CA PHE A 58 4.02 -4.90 3.09
C PHE A 58 4.16 -4.76 1.57
N GLY A 59 4.68 -5.79 0.90
CA GLY A 59 4.79 -5.83 -0.56
C GLY A 59 3.44 -5.72 -1.25
N LEU A 60 2.43 -6.46 -0.76
CA LEU A 60 1.06 -6.39 -1.28
C LEU A 60 0.48 -4.98 -1.12
N MET A 61 0.70 -4.34 0.03
CA MET A 61 0.26 -2.96 0.27
C MET A 61 0.89 -1.98 -0.73
N ILE A 62 2.19 -2.09 -1.01
CA ILE A 62 2.87 -1.26 -2.02
C ILE A 62 2.27 -1.50 -3.41
N VAL A 63 2.02 -2.76 -3.78
CA VAL A 63 1.43 -3.10 -5.08
C VAL A 63 0.01 -2.53 -5.19
N VAL A 64 -0.83 -2.69 -4.17
CA VAL A 64 -2.18 -2.13 -4.14
C VAL A 64 -2.14 -0.61 -4.21
N TRP A 65 -1.25 0.02 -3.44
CA TRP A 65 -1.06 1.45 -3.47
C TRP A 65 -0.61 1.94 -4.85
N PHE A 66 0.34 1.25 -5.48
CA PHE A 66 0.79 1.53 -6.84
C PHE A 66 -0.36 1.39 -7.85
N LEU A 67 -1.12 0.30 -7.79
CA LEU A 67 -2.25 0.05 -8.70
C LEU A 67 -3.38 1.07 -8.55
N THR A 68 -3.63 1.57 -7.34
CA THR A 68 -4.72 2.50 -7.02
C THR A 68 -4.33 3.97 -7.20
N LYS A 69 -3.08 4.36 -6.88
CA LYS A 69 -2.58 5.73 -7.03
C LYS A 69 -1.96 6.04 -8.38
N PHE A 70 -1.68 5.07 -9.24
CA PHE A 70 -1.33 5.38 -10.63
C PHE A 70 -2.51 6.09 -11.28
N PRO A 71 -2.38 7.39 -11.61
CA PRO A 71 -3.46 8.12 -12.26
C PRO A 71 -3.79 7.37 -13.55
N ARG A 72 -5.08 7.05 -13.74
CA ARG A 72 -5.58 6.74 -15.08
C ARG A 72 -5.15 7.91 -15.94
N GLN A 73 -4.09 7.74 -16.74
CA GLN A 73 -3.76 8.69 -17.80
C GLN A 73 -5.08 8.91 -18.53
N LYS A 74 -5.46 10.19 -18.62
CA LYS A 74 -6.69 10.62 -19.27
C LYS A 74 -6.68 9.96 -20.65
N ILE A 75 -7.56 8.96 -20.80
CA ILE A 75 -7.64 8.07 -21.93
C ILE A 75 -7.78 8.96 -23.16
N ARG A 76 -6.72 9.07 -23.95
CA ARG A 76 -6.79 9.59 -25.32
C ARG A 76 -7.13 8.36 -26.16
N ASP A 77 -8.14 8.49 -27.00
CA ASP A 77 -8.94 7.42 -27.59
C ASP A 77 -8.18 6.46 -28.53
N GLU A 78 -7.27 5.64 -28.02
CA GLU A 78 -6.70 4.50 -28.75
C GLU A 78 -6.99 3.16 -28.03
N PRO A 79 -7.92 2.33 -28.54
CA PRO A 79 -8.39 1.12 -27.86
C PRO A 79 -7.31 0.04 -27.67
N ILE A 80 -6.25 0.07 -28.48
CA ILE A 80 -5.19 -0.96 -28.49
C ILE A 80 -4.21 -0.76 -27.32
N GLU A 81 -3.90 0.49 -26.96
CA GLU A 81 -2.93 0.80 -25.91
C GLU A 81 -3.49 0.52 -24.50
N ASN A 82 -4.80 0.73 -24.32
CA ASN A 82 -5.52 0.40 -23.09
C ASN A 82 -5.52 -1.11 -22.79
N LEU A 83 -5.65 -1.95 -23.82
CA LEU A 83 -5.62 -3.39 -23.66
C LEU A 83 -4.24 -3.84 -23.15
N LYS A 84 -3.17 -3.24 -23.69
CA LYS A 84 -1.78 -3.54 -23.30
C LYS A 84 -1.51 -3.17 -21.83
N LEU A 85 -2.06 -2.07 -21.36
CA LEU A 85 -1.90 -1.58 -19.98
C LEU A 85 -2.70 -2.41 -18.96
N ILE A 86 -3.90 -2.86 -19.35
CA ILE A 86 -4.70 -3.79 -18.55
C ILE A 86 -4.00 -5.17 -18.50
N ILE A 87 -3.58 -5.71 -19.64
CA ILE A 87 -2.85 -6.98 -19.72
C ILE A 87 -1.57 -6.91 -18.89
N SER A 88 -0.80 -5.82 -18.98
CA SER A 88 0.40 -5.61 -18.16
C SER A 88 0.12 -5.74 -16.66
N ARG A 89 -0.96 -5.12 -16.16
CA ARG A 89 -1.33 -5.19 -14.73
C ARG A 89 -1.71 -6.62 -14.32
N TYR A 90 -2.47 -7.33 -15.15
CA TYR A 90 -2.85 -8.72 -14.87
C TYR A 90 -1.65 -9.67 -14.96
N VAL A 91 -0.75 -9.47 -15.91
CA VAL A 91 0.47 -10.29 -16.07
C VAL A 91 1.38 -10.16 -14.85
N VAL A 92 1.57 -8.92 -14.34
CA VAL A 92 2.36 -8.69 -13.11
C VAL A 92 1.70 -9.37 -11.91
N LEU A 93 0.37 -9.29 -11.77
CA LEU A 93 -0.36 -9.97 -10.70
C LEU A 93 -0.24 -11.50 -10.79
N THR A 94 -0.35 -12.08 -11.99
CA THR A 94 -0.17 -13.52 -12.18
C THR A 94 1.26 -13.98 -11.92
N LEU A 95 2.27 -13.20 -12.30
CA LEU A 95 3.68 -13.51 -12.01
C LEU A 95 3.97 -13.50 -10.51
N LEU A 96 3.42 -12.53 -9.78
CA LEU A 96 3.53 -12.48 -8.32
C LEU A 96 2.84 -13.67 -7.65
N LEU A 97 1.67 -14.09 -8.16
CA LEU A 97 0.96 -15.28 -7.69
C LEU A 97 1.76 -16.56 -7.93
N ILE A 98 2.38 -16.69 -9.11
CA ILE A 98 3.24 -17.84 -9.45
C ILE A 98 4.50 -17.84 -8.57
N MET A 99 5.15 -16.70 -8.35
CA MET A 99 6.28 -16.62 -7.42
C MET A 99 5.87 -17.03 -5.99
N ALA A 100 4.72 -16.57 -5.51
CA ALA A 100 4.21 -16.96 -4.20
C ALA A 100 3.93 -18.47 -4.10
N LEU A 101 3.43 -19.09 -5.17
CA LEU A 101 3.22 -20.55 -5.25
C LEU A 101 4.52 -21.34 -5.31
N ILE A 102 5.54 -20.86 -6.03
CA ILE A 102 6.86 -21.50 -6.10
C ILE A 102 7.55 -21.46 -4.73
N ILE A 103 7.48 -20.33 -4.02
CA ILE A 103 8.01 -20.22 -2.65
C ILE A 103 7.31 -21.22 -1.71
N ARG A 104 5.99 -21.43 -1.86
CA ARG A 104 5.23 -22.43 -1.11
C ARG A 104 5.62 -23.87 -1.44
N GLY A 105 5.93 -24.18 -2.70
CA GLY A 105 6.33 -25.53 -3.12
C GLY A 105 7.76 -25.92 -2.75
N MET A 106 8.56 -24.95 -2.28
CA MET A 106 9.95 -25.16 -1.84
C MET A 106 10.10 -25.29 -0.31
N MET A 107 9.04 -25.07 0.47
CA MET A 107 8.97 -25.38 1.91
C MET A 107 8.21 -26.68 2.14
#